data_AF-A0A527PKR7-F1
#
_entry.id   AF-A0A527PKR7-F1
#
_cell.length_a   1.000
_cell.length_b   1.000
_cell.length_c   1.000
_cell.angle_alpha   90.00
_cell.angle_beta   90.00
_cell.angle_gamma   90.00
#
_symmetry.space_group_name_H-M   'P 1'
#
loop_
_entity.id
_entity.type
_entity.pdbx_description
1 polymer ?
#
loop_
_entity_poly.entity_id
_entity_poly.type
_entity_poly.pdbx_seq_one_letter_code
_entity_poly.pdbx_strand_id
1 'polypeptide(L)'
;MDSLSSHQPPSVLPDISPARGEISSSFGARFSCDAGDWRKRRRRPISPLAGEMSGRTERRAKDLDAGDNSLWAFAGALVLTPLLPTPALAHASDRGHVLLLPTGYYIAGGAFAVAVSFLVLALLPPAALDRFWRRRLSLFTFGDASRTIISLLSFAGFALLIAAGLFGSRDPLSNPLPLVIWTLLWAGFTLLQGVFGDLWSWLNPWYGPWRVTVHVFGLRDDKAHPSRLPSLLGFWPAFVLFFAFAWFELIDPAPDDPSRLALAARLYWLVSFGAMLAFGYSDWSRRGEFLGIFFSMVARFAPFQRDEGRLSLCWPGAKLLAAEPLPPSGVAFLLLALSSVSFDGLSKTFFWLGLSGVNPLEFPGRTALIGIGSFGLVLTFVLLALVFTLAVFLGQRLAGDAQPFEKAAGLLVWSIVPIALAYHIAHYLTVLLVDGQYALVAFSDPSGLGWNLFGTADRLVEAGIVAGAGSAWWLWNLQAGVIIGGHVLAVLVAHGLAARLHSQASRAALSQLPLTLLMIAYTIFGLWLLATPTAG
;
A
#
# COMPACT_ATOMS: atom_id res chain seq x y z
N MET A 1 -22.48 -71.76 6.77
CA MET A 1 -21.47 -72.45 5.94
C MET A 1 -22.16 -72.77 4.63
N ASP A 2 -21.42 -72.66 3.52
CA ASP A 2 -21.71 -73.21 2.17
C ASP A 2 -22.98 -72.66 1.45
N SER A 3 -22.94 -71.96 0.30
CA SER A 3 -22.29 -72.16 -1.04
C SER A 3 -23.14 -73.06 -1.99
N LEU A 4 -23.15 -72.91 -3.33
CA LEU A 4 -22.64 -71.87 -4.26
C LEU A 4 -23.30 -72.05 -5.66
N SER A 5 -23.63 -70.95 -6.36
CA SER A 5 -23.56 -70.75 -7.84
C SER A 5 -24.44 -69.55 -8.28
N SER A 6 -24.33 -69.01 -9.50
CA SER A 6 -23.20 -68.32 -10.17
C SER A 6 -23.52 -68.20 -11.67
N HIS A 7 -23.74 -66.98 -12.21
CA HIS A 7 -23.72 -66.68 -13.65
C HIS A 7 -23.34 -65.20 -13.89
N GLN A 8 -22.80 -64.91 -15.08
CA GLN A 8 -22.33 -63.63 -15.66
C GLN A 8 -22.59 -63.70 -17.20
N PRO A 9 -22.25 -62.73 -18.09
CA PRO A 9 -21.39 -61.52 -18.01
C PRO A 9 -22.11 -60.28 -18.65
N PRO A 10 -21.49 -59.29 -19.36
CA PRO A 10 -20.11 -58.76 -19.42
C PRO A 10 -20.01 -57.22 -19.16
N SER A 11 -18.84 -56.63 -19.46
CA SER A 11 -18.38 -55.25 -19.15
C SER A 11 -18.38 -54.27 -20.36
N VAL A 12 -18.03 -52.98 -20.14
CA VAL A 12 -16.89 -52.25 -20.78
C VAL A 12 -16.82 -50.73 -20.46
N LEU A 13 -15.58 -50.26 -20.26
CA LEU A 13 -14.98 -48.91 -20.44
C LEU A 13 -13.55 -49.19 -21.06
N PRO A 14 -12.74 -48.24 -21.62
CA PRO A 14 -12.71 -46.78 -21.41
C PRO A 14 -12.33 -45.92 -22.68
N ASP A 15 -11.84 -44.68 -22.46
CA ASP A 15 -10.85 -43.84 -23.18
C ASP A 15 -10.71 -43.82 -24.73
N ILE A 16 -10.73 -42.59 -25.31
CA ILE A 16 -10.03 -42.23 -26.57
C ILE A 16 -9.45 -40.80 -26.50
N SER A 17 -8.22 -40.63 -27.03
CA SER A 17 -7.60 -39.36 -27.49
C SER A 17 -6.56 -39.71 -28.59
N PRO A 18 -5.94 -38.77 -29.33
CA PRO A 18 -6.53 -37.95 -30.39
C PRO A 18 -5.84 -38.10 -31.78
N ALA A 19 -6.56 -37.98 -32.91
CA ALA A 19 -5.93 -37.79 -34.25
C ALA A 19 -6.86 -37.28 -35.40
N ARG A 20 -6.48 -36.13 -35.99
CA ARG A 20 -6.20 -35.87 -37.45
C ARG A 20 -7.16 -36.36 -38.58
N GLY A 21 -7.55 -35.43 -39.47
CA GLY A 21 -8.15 -35.68 -40.82
C GLY A 21 -9.43 -34.88 -41.07
N GLU A 22 -9.42 -33.71 -41.71
CA GLU A 22 -9.37 -33.39 -43.16
C GLU A 22 -10.75 -33.11 -43.84
N ILE A 23 -10.97 -31.81 -44.13
CA ILE A 23 -11.33 -31.22 -45.44
C ILE A 23 -12.71 -31.56 -46.09
N SER A 24 -13.65 -30.59 -46.08
CA SER A 24 -14.06 -29.82 -47.30
C SER A 24 -15.34 -28.95 -47.10
N SER A 25 -15.34 -27.77 -47.75
CA SER A 25 -16.47 -26.95 -48.31
C SER A 25 -17.92 -27.08 -47.78
N SER A 26 -18.73 -26.02 -47.63
CA SER A 26 -18.63 -24.56 -47.92
C SER A 26 -19.90 -23.86 -47.33
N PHE A 27 -20.37 -22.62 -47.61
CA PHE A 27 -20.10 -21.60 -48.64
C PHE A 27 -20.58 -20.19 -48.20
N GLY A 28 -19.89 -19.12 -48.63
CA GLY A 28 -20.37 -17.71 -48.56
C GLY A 28 -20.22 -17.01 -47.20
N ALA A 29 -20.06 -15.69 -47.11
CA ALA A 29 -19.97 -14.65 -48.16
C ALA A 29 -18.84 -13.64 -47.86
N ARG A 30 -18.38 -12.92 -48.88
CA ARG A 30 -17.41 -11.80 -48.77
C ARG A 30 -18.08 -10.49 -49.20
N PHE A 31 -17.57 -9.37 -48.68
CA PHE A 31 -17.58 -8.08 -49.37
C PHE A 31 -16.16 -7.46 -49.35
N SER A 32 -15.90 -6.48 -50.23
CA SER A 32 -14.54 -6.06 -50.61
C SER A 32 -14.48 -4.61 -51.08
N CYS A 33 -13.42 -3.88 -50.68
CA CYS A 33 -12.76 -2.68 -51.26
C CYS A 33 -11.52 -2.41 -50.35
N ASP A 34 -10.27 -2.13 -50.75
CA ASP A 34 -9.55 -1.72 -51.98
C ASP A 34 -9.02 -0.26 -51.97
N ALA A 35 -7.87 -0.03 -52.65
CA ALA A 35 -7.02 1.17 -52.74
C ALA A 35 -6.24 1.62 -51.46
N GLY A 36 -5.02 2.19 -51.56
CA GLY A 36 -4.11 2.27 -52.73
C GLY A 36 -2.87 3.20 -52.63
N ASP A 37 -1.66 2.62 -52.60
CA ASP A 37 -0.29 3.16 -52.87
C ASP A 37 0.22 4.40 -52.06
N TRP A 38 1.48 4.77 -52.34
CA TRP A 38 2.33 5.87 -51.83
C TRP A 38 3.11 5.58 -50.53
N ARG A 39 4.46 5.64 -50.50
CA ARG A 39 5.44 5.86 -51.59
C ARG A 39 6.83 5.24 -51.29
N LYS A 40 7.46 4.67 -52.32
CA LYS A 40 8.83 4.07 -52.38
C LYS A 40 9.92 5.00 -51.82
N ARG A 41 11.05 4.53 -51.24
CA ARG A 41 12.25 3.81 -51.81
C ARG A 41 13.18 3.44 -50.62
N ARG A 42 14.13 2.48 -50.60
CA ARG A 42 14.68 1.45 -51.53
C ARG A 42 14.57 0.05 -50.81
N ARG A 43 15.17 -1.13 -51.08
CA ARG A 43 16.18 -1.77 -51.99
C ARG A 43 17.70 -1.48 -51.77
N ARG A 44 18.66 -2.41 -51.82
CA ARG A 44 18.84 -3.91 -51.81
C ARG A 44 20.38 -4.16 -52.06
N PRO A 45 20.95 -5.39 -52.10
CA PRO A 45 20.98 -6.52 -51.15
C PRO A 45 22.45 -7.04 -50.94
N ILE A 46 22.64 -8.36 -50.70
CA ILE A 46 23.83 -9.24 -50.89
C ILE A 46 24.57 -9.69 -49.61
N SER A 47 24.63 -11.02 -49.47
CA SER A 47 25.60 -11.79 -48.68
C SER A 47 26.39 -12.71 -49.62
N PRO A 48 27.60 -13.17 -49.23
CA PRO A 48 28.16 -14.44 -49.72
C PRO A 48 28.33 -15.49 -48.60
N LEU A 49 28.73 -16.70 -49.00
CA LEU A 49 28.82 -17.91 -48.16
C LEU A 49 30.27 -18.23 -47.71
N ALA A 50 30.41 -19.23 -46.85
CA ALA A 50 31.69 -19.74 -46.34
C ALA A 50 32.48 -20.57 -47.38
N GLY A 51 33.80 -20.74 -47.15
CA GLY A 51 34.67 -21.57 -47.99
C GLY A 51 36.06 -21.87 -47.40
N GLU A 52 36.18 -23.08 -46.85
CA GLU A 52 37.39 -23.93 -46.77
C GLU A 52 38.69 -23.45 -46.05
N MET A 53 39.65 -24.38 -45.96
CA MET A 53 40.84 -24.37 -45.10
C MET A 53 42.13 -24.55 -45.92
N SER A 54 43.27 -24.17 -45.31
CA SER A 54 44.55 -24.92 -45.25
C SER A 54 45.78 -24.03 -45.50
N GLY A 55 46.89 -24.33 -44.80
CA GLY A 55 48.14 -23.58 -44.93
C GLY A 55 49.01 -23.63 -43.67
N ARG A 56 49.70 -24.75 -43.43
CA ARG A 56 50.64 -24.92 -42.30
C ARG A 56 52.08 -24.97 -42.81
N THR A 57 52.91 -24.03 -42.38
CA THR A 57 54.38 -24.14 -42.44
C THR A 57 55.03 -23.43 -41.25
N GLU A 58 56.16 -23.98 -40.82
CA GLU A 58 56.93 -23.51 -39.68
C GLU A 58 58.01 -22.51 -40.12
N ARG A 59 58.43 -21.58 -39.24
CA ARG A 59 59.77 -21.70 -38.62
C ARG A 59 60.13 -20.62 -37.59
N ARG A 60 60.76 -21.14 -36.51
CA ARG A 60 61.95 -20.61 -35.82
C ARG A 60 61.85 -19.26 -35.11
N ALA A 61 61.89 -19.33 -33.77
CA ALA A 61 62.09 -18.19 -32.89
C ALA A 61 63.47 -17.52 -33.06
N LYS A 62 63.55 -16.28 -32.60
CA LYS A 62 64.77 -15.58 -32.23
C LYS A 62 64.45 -14.70 -31.03
N ASP A 63 65.28 -14.73 -30.00
CA ASP A 63 64.99 -14.12 -28.71
C ASP A 63 65.10 -12.59 -28.76
N LEU A 64 64.18 -11.89 -28.09
CA LEU A 64 64.39 -10.55 -27.52
C LEU A 64 63.39 -10.30 -26.38
N ASP A 65 63.95 -10.16 -25.17
CA ASP A 65 63.57 -9.37 -23.99
C ASP A 65 62.10 -9.11 -23.57
N ALA A 66 61.95 -8.98 -22.25
CA ALA A 66 60.67 -8.79 -21.57
C ALA A 66 60.09 -7.38 -21.75
N GLY A 67 58.75 -7.27 -21.95
CA GLY A 67 58.12 -5.97 -21.76
C GLY A 67 56.71 -5.65 -22.29
N ASP A 68 55.77 -6.60 -22.50
CA ASP A 68 54.34 -6.19 -22.50
C ASP A 68 53.35 -7.32 -22.13
N ASN A 69 52.93 -7.37 -20.86
CA ASN A 69 51.85 -8.24 -20.39
C ASN A 69 50.47 -7.55 -20.39
N SER A 70 50.36 -6.28 -20.82
CA SER A 70 49.09 -5.52 -20.77
C SER A 70 48.14 -5.89 -21.92
N LEU A 71 48.69 -6.03 -23.14
CA LEU A 71 47.89 -6.26 -24.36
C LEU A 71 47.16 -7.61 -24.37
N TRP A 72 47.80 -8.68 -23.87
CA TRP A 72 47.17 -10.00 -23.80
C TRP A 72 46.05 -10.08 -22.75
N ALA A 73 46.16 -9.33 -21.65
CA ALA A 73 45.09 -9.21 -20.67
C ALA A 73 43.85 -8.49 -21.28
N PHE A 74 44.07 -7.43 -22.04
CA PHE A 74 43.01 -6.73 -22.78
C PHE A 74 42.36 -7.61 -23.86
N ALA A 75 43.16 -8.35 -24.64
CA ALA A 75 42.64 -9.28 -25.65
C ALA A 75 41.79 -10.40 -25.03
N GLY A 76 42.23 -10.97 -23.91
CA GLY A 76 41.46 -11.97 -23.17
C GLY A 76 40.14 -11.42 -22.63
N ALA A 77 40.15 -10.22 -22.06
CA ALA A 77 38.94 -9.55 -21.57
C ALA A 77 37.91 -9.30 -22.69
N LEU A 78 38.36 -8.89 -23.88
CA LEU A 78 37.48 -8.62 -25.03
C LEU A 78 36.86 -9.89 -25.64
N VAL A 79 37.54 -11.04 -25.54
CA VAL A 79 37.01 -12.34 -25.98
C VAL A 79 36.10 -12.99 -24.93
N LEU A 80 36.30 -12.69 -23.64
CA LEU A 80 35.45 -13.20 -22.55
C LEU A 80 34.16 -12.39 -22.34
N THR A 81 34.11 -11.10 -22.71
CA THR A 81 32.87 -10.30 -22.60
C THR A 81 31.63 -10.89 -23.29
N PRO A 82 31.67 -11.45 -24.52
CA PRO A 82 30.52 -12.15 -25.12
C PRO A 82 30.26 -13.56 -24.55
N LEU A 83 31.14 -14.08 -23.68
CA LEU A 83 30.96 -15.34 -22.93
C LEU A 83 30.38 -15.12 -21.52
N LEU A 84 30.27 -13.86 -21.07
CA LEU A 84 29.44 -13.54 -19.91
C LEU A 84 27.97 -13.84 -20.28
N PRO A 85 27.21 -14.59 -19.46
CA PRO A 85 25.81 -14.83 -19.74
C PRO A 85 25.04 -13.51 -19.68
N THR A 86 24.57 -13.03 -20.82
CA THR A 86 23.56 -11.98 -20.85
C THR A 86 22.35 -12.44 -20.03
N PRO A 87 21.82 -11.64 -19.10
CA PRO A 87 20.64 -12.01 -18.34
C PRO A 87 19.46 -12.14 -19.30
N ALA A 88 19.12 -13.38 -19.64
CA ALA A 88 17.93 -13.69 -20.42
C ALA A 88 16.71 -13.34 -19.55
N LEU A 89 16.17 -12.15 -19.76
CA LEU A 89 14.94 -11.66 -19.12
C LEU A 89 13.73 -12.43 -19.67
N ALA A 90 13.65 -13.70 -19.31
CA ALA A 90 12.45 -14.52 -19.47
C ALA A 90 11.27 -13.77 -18.84
N HIS A 91 10.14 -13.72 -19.53
CA HIS A 91 8.97 -12.98 -19.07
C HIS A 91 8.53 -13.51 -17.70
N ALA A 92 8.52 -12.63 -16.70
CA ALA A 92 8.07 -12.98 -15.37
C ALA A 92 6.56 -13.24 -15.41
N SER A 93 6.13 -14.42 -14.97
CA SER A 93 4.72 -14.66 -14.64
C SER A 93 4.43 -14.00 -13.29
N ASP A 94 3.51 -13.03 -13.27
CA ASP A 94 3.48 -11.93 -12.30
C ASP A 94 3.43 -12.30 -10.81
N ARG A 95 2.90 -13.48 -10.43
CA ARG A 95 2.84 -13.93 -9.02
C ARG A 95 3.19 -15.38 -8.73
N GLY A 96 3.54 -16.19 -9.73
CA GLY A 96 3.64 -17.66 -9.59
C GLY A 96 4.62 -18.19 -8.53
N HIS A 97 5.59 -17.38 -8.10
CA HIS A 97 6.62 -17.79 -7.13
C HIS A 97 6.18 -17.76 -5.66
N VAL A 98 5.14 -16.99 -5.29
CA VAL A 98 4.68 -16.92 -3.88
C VAL A 98 4.07 -18.25 -3.44
N LEU A 99 3.41 -18.95 -4.36
CA LEU A 99 2.75 -20.25 -4.15
C LEU A 99 3.70 -21.41 -3.77
N LEU A 100 5.01 -21.23 -3.90
CA LEU A 100 6.03 -22.23 -3.53
C LEU A 100 6.61 -22.00 -2.12
N LEU A 101 6.30 -20.89 -1.47
CA LEU A 101 6.75 -20.61 -0.11
C LEU A 101 5.89 -21.40 0.89
N PRO A 102 6.44 -21.90 2.01
CA PRO A 102 5.68 -22.68 2.99
C PRO A 102 4.86 -21.75 3.92
N THR A 103 3.92 -21.01 3.33
CA THR A 103 3.15 -19.93 3.96
C THR A 103 2.44 -20.35 5.25
N GLY A 104 2.03 -21.61 5.37
CA GLY A 104 1.47 -22.18 6.60
C GLY A 104 2.37 -22.05 7.83
N TYR A 105 3.69 -22.20 7.68
CA TYR A 105 4.63 -21.98 8.79
C TYR A 105 4.78 -20.49 9.15
N TYR A 106 4.66 -19.57 8.19
CA TYR A 106 4.66 -18.13 8.45
C TYR A 106 3.38 -17.70 9.17
N ILE A 107 2.21 -18.21 8.75
CA ILE A 107 0.91 -17.96 9.39
C ILE A 107 0.92 -18.47 10.84
N ALA A 108 1.33 -19.73 11.06
CA ALA A 108 1.41 -20.32 12.40
C ALA A 108 2.47 -19.62 13.27
N GLY A 109 3.65 -19.34 12.73
CA GLY A 109 4.75 -18.66 13.43
C GLY A 109 4.41 -17.22 13.80
N GLY A 110 3.72 -16.48 12.93
CA GLY A 110 3.24 -15.13 13.19
C GLY A 110 2.18 -15.09 14.28
N ALA A 111 1.17 -15.97 14.20
CA ALA A 111 0.16 -16.13 15.25
C ALA A 111 0.79 -16.48 16.61
N PHE A 112 1.76 -17.40 16.62
CA PHE A 112 2.50 -17.79 17.82
C PHE A 112 3.36 -16.65 18.38
N ALA A 113 4.06 -15.88 17.54
CA ALA A 113 4.87 -14.74 17.97
C ALA A 113 4.02 -13.66 18.65
N VAL A 114 2.82 -13.37 18.14
CA VAL A 114 1.87 -12.42 18.74
C VAL A 114 1.30 -12.97 20.06
N ALA A 115 0.94 -14.26 20.11
CA ALA A 115 0.46 -14.92 21.33
C ALA A 115 1.52 -14.95 22.46
N VAL A 116 2.77 -15.31 22.13
CA VAL A 116 3.91 -15.30 23.07
C VAL A 116 4.23 -13.87 23.52
N SER A 117 4.17 -12.89 22.63
CA SER A 117 4.37 -11.48 22.98
C SER A 117 3.34 -11.01 24.01
N PHE A 118 2.07 -11.37 23.84
CA PHE A 118 1.03 -11.10 24.85
C PHE A 118 1.32 -11.83 26.17
N LEU A 119 1.69 -13.11 26.15
CA LEU A 119 1.98 -13.88 27.35
C LEU A 119 3.14 -13.28 28.15
N VAL A 120 4.21 -12.85 27.48
CA VAL A 120 5.34 -12.14 28.09
C VAL A 120 4.89 -10.79 28.70
N LEU A 121 4.04 -10.04 28.00
CA LEU A 121 3.55 -8.74 28.48
C LEU A 121 2.57 -8.86 29.65
N ALA A 122 1.71 -9.88 29.66
CA ALA A 122 0.82 -10.18 30.78
C ALA A 122 1.56 -10.52 32.09
N LEU A 123 2.83 -10.94 32.00
CA LEU A 123 3.73 -11.20 33.12
C LEU A 123 4.61 -10.00 33.50
N LEU A 124 4.69 -8.95 32.66
CA LEU A 124 5.51 -7.79 32.92
C LEU A 124 4.74 -6.71 33.71
N PRO A 125 5.34 -6.08 34.73
CA PRO A 125 4.70 -4.98 35.45
C PRO A 125 4.59 -3.76 34.52
N PRO A 126 3.39 -3.17 34.30
CA PRO A 126 3.21 -2.08 33.33
C PRO A 126 4.17 -0.91 33.52
N ALA A 127 4.49 -0.57 34.77
CA ALA A 127 5.47 0.47 35.13
C ALA A 127 6.88 0.28 34.56
N ALA A 128 7.28 -0.94 34.15
CA ALA A 128 8.55 -1.17 33.46
C ALA A 128 8.51 -0.67 32.00
N LEU A 129 7.47 -1.03 31.26
CA LEU A 129 7.20 -0.53 29.91
C LEU A 129 7.04 0.99 29.93
N ASP A 130 6.27 1.49 30.90
CA ASP A 130 5.96 2.91 31.07
C ASP A 130 7.21 3.77 31.33
N ARG A 131 8.23 3.23 32.03
CA ARG A 131 9.55 3.86 32.19
C ARG A 131 10.44 3.76 30.95
N PHE A 132 10.35 2.68 30.18
CA PHE A 132 11.11 2.49 28.95
C PHE A 132 10.61 3.43 27.84
N TRP A 133 9.30 3.50 27.67
CA TRP A 133 8.61 4.26 26.62
C TRP A 133 8.68 5.79 26.85
N ARG A 134 8.84 6.25 28.10
CA ARG A 134 9.10 7.66 28.45
C ARG A 134 10.53 8.15 28.12
N ARG A 135 11.44 7.29 27.66
CA ARG A 135 12.78 7.71 27.24
C ARG A 135 12.70 8.51 25.93
N ARG A 136 13.19 9.74 25.94
CA ARG A 136 13.30 10.64 24.78
C ARG A 136 14.68 11.29 24.71
N LEU A 137 15.25 11.41 23.52
CA LEU A 137 16.48 12.14 23.25
C LEU A 137 16.14 13.44 22.51
N SER A 138 16.55 14.59 23.06
CA SER A 138 16.43 15.87 22.37
C SER A 138 17.41 15.94 21.21
N LEU A 139 16.92 16.36 20.04
CA LEU A 139 17.74 16.75 18.91
C LEU A 139 17.78 18.30 18.86
N PHE A 140 17.17 18.91 17.84
CA PHE A 140 17.27 20.34 17.54
C PHE A 140 15.94 21.08 17.70
N THR A 141 15.98 22.42 17.70
CA THR A 141 14.81 23.31 17.66
C THR A 141 14.66 23.95 16.28
N PHE A 142 13.41 24.13 15.83
CA PHE A 142 13.08 24.73 14.53
C PHE A 142 11.95 25.75 14.68
N GLY A 143 12.08 26.91 14.02
CA GLY A 143 11.00 27.90 13.93
C GLY A 143 9.88 27.49 12.97
N ASP A 144 8.69 28.06 13.15
CA ASP A 144 7.47 27.77 12.35
C ASP A 144 7.28 28.69 11.12
N ALA A 145 8.17 29.66 10.89
CA ALA A 145 7.97 30.73 9.90
C ALA A 145 7.77 30.23 8.46
N SER A 146 8.53 29.22 8.03
CA SER A 146 8.49 28.69 6.65
C SER A 146 7.26 27.82 6.33
N ARG A 147 6.46 27.42 7.34
CA ARG A 147 5.25 26.58 7.16
C ARG A 147 4.28 27.12 6.11
N THR A 148 4.19 28.44 5.98
CA THR A 148 3.26 29.11 5.04
C THR A 148 3.79 29.03 3.61
N ILE A 149 5.10 29.24 3.42
CA ILE A 149 5.77 29.16 2.12
C ILE A 149 5.71 27.71 1.62
N ILE A 150 5.98 26.74 2.50
CA ILE A 150 5.92 25.31 2.17
C ILE A 150 4.49 24.90 1.78
N SER A 151 3.47 25.28 2.55
CA SER A 151 2.06 25.00 2.20
C SER A 151 1.60 25.72 0.91
N LEU A 152 2.10 26.92 0.61
CA LEU A 152 1.85 27.60 -0.68
C LEU A 152 2.53 26.88 -1.86
N LEU A 153 3.75 26.37 -1.68
CA LEU A 153 4.45 25.55 -2.68
C LEU A 153 3.73 24.21 -2.88
N SER A 154 3.25 23.57 -1.81
CA SER A 154 2.42 22.36 -1.90
C SER A 154 1.08 22.60 -2.61
N PHE A 155 0.45 23.76 -2.38
CA PHE A 155 -0.74 24.17 -3.14
C PHE A 155 -0.43 24.43 -4.63
N ALA A 156 0.68 25.09 -4.94
CA ALA A 156 1.11 25.31 -6.34
C ALA A 156 1.42 23.98 -7.05
N GLY A 157 2.14 23.06 -6.40
CA GLY A 157 2.37 21.71 -6.89
C GLY A 157 1.07 20.93 -7.09
N PHE A 158 0.15 20.98 -6.13
CA PHE A 158 -1.18 20.38 -6.28
C PHE A 158 -1.95 20.97 -7.47
N ALA A 159 -1.95 22.28 -7.66
CA ALA A 159 -2.60 22.94 -8.80
C ALA A 159 -1.99 22.52 -10.15
N LEU A 160 -0.65 22.37 -10.22
CA LEU A 160 0.04 21.83 -11.39
C LEU A 160 -0.34 20.37 -11.67
N LEU A 161 -0.50 19.53 -10.64
CA LEU A 161 -0.93 18.13 -10.80
C LEU A 161 -2.39 18.04 -11.25
N ILE A 162 -3.28 18.91 -10.76
CA ILE A 162 -4.66 19.03 -11.28
C ILE A 162 -4.66 19.47 -12.76
N ALA A 163 -3.76 20.38 -13.16
CA ALA A 163 -3.61 20.74 -14.57
C ALA A 163 -3.08 19.56 -15.41
N ALA A 164 -2.07 18.83 -14.93
CA ALA A 164 -1.54 17.62 -15.57
C ALA A 164 -2.62 16.54 -15.77
N GLY A 165 -3.47 16.30 -14.76
CA GLY A 165 -4.56 15.32 -14.89
C GLY A 165 -5.70 15.73 -15.81
N LEU A 166 -5.93 17.04 -16.00
CA LEU A 166 -6.97 17.56 -16.90
C LEU A 166 -6.50 17.73 -18.36
N PHE A 167 -5.23 18.07 -18.58
CA PHE A 167 -4.71 18.47 -19.89
C PHE A 167 -3.53 17.64 -20.42
N GLY A 168 -2.88 16.84 -19.58
CA GLY A 168 -1.77 15.96 -19.97
C GLY A 168 -2.22 14.57 -20.44
N SER A 169 -1.28 13.61 -20.41
CA SER A 169 -1.53 12.23 -20.85
C SER A 169 -2.69 11.56 -20.09
N ARG A 170 -3.41 10.65 -20.77
CA ARG A 170 -4.46 9.80 -20.16
C ARG A 170 -3.94 8.46 -19.66
N ASP A 171 -2.71 8.09 -20.00
CA ASP A 171 -2.03 6.95 -19.39
C ASP A 171 -1.67 7.29 -17.93
N PRO A 172 -2.14 6.51 -16.93
CA PRO A 172 -1.82 6.75 -15.52
C PRO A 172 -0.33 6.64 -15.19
N LEU A 173 0.44 5.85 -15.95
CA LEU A 173 1.88 5.66 -15.71
C LEU A 173 2.76 6.77 -16.31
N SER A 174 2.25 7.48 -17.31
CA SER A 174 2.87 8.69 -17.87
C SER A 174 2.40 9.97 -17.17
N ASN A 175 1.25 9.97 -16.48
CA ASN A 175 0.71 11.16 -15.83
C ASN A 175 1.16 11.25 -14.36
N PRO A 176 1.71 12.39 -13.90
CA PRO A 176 2.18 12.51 -12.52
C PRO A 176 1.06 12.52 -11.47
N LEU A 177 -0.21 12.79 -11.81
CA LEU A 177 -1.28 12.94 -10.82
C LEU A 177 -1.65 11.63 -10.09
N PRO A 178 -1.95 10.49 -10.78
CA PRO A 178 -2.20 9.21 -10.11
C PRO A 178 -1.00 8.76 -9.28
N LEU A 179 0.20 8.85 -9.86
CA LEU A 179 1.45 8.46 -9.21
C LEU A 179 1.73 9.31 -7.95
N VAL A 180 1.42 10.61 -7.95
CA VAL A 180 1.54 11.44 -6.74
C VAL A 180 0.47 11.07 -5.70
N ILE A 181 -0.80 10.89 -6.08
CA ILE A 181 -1.86 10.66 -5.10
C ILE A 181 -1.79 9.25 -4.50
N TRP A 182 -1.68 8.21 -5.32
CA TRP A 182 -1.69 6.83 -4.86
C TRP A 182 -0.30 6.40 -4.38
N THR A 183 0.74 6.54 -5.19
CA THR A 183 2.07 6.01 -4.87
C THR A 183 2.87 6.89 -3.91
N LEU A 184 2.95 8.20 -4.15
CA LEU A 184 3.79 9.07 -3.32
C LEU A 184 3.08 9.60 -2.07
N LEU A 185 1.79 9.95 -2.13
CA LEU A 185 1.04 10.49 -1.00
C LEU A 185 0.38 9.37 -0.16
N TRP A 186 -0.46 8.53 -0.76
CA TRP A 186 -1.22 7.54 -0.01
C TRP A 186 -0.34 6.38 0.47
N ALA A 187 0.47 5.78 -0.40
CA ALA A 187 1.48 4.79 0.00
C ALA A 187 2.69 5.46 0.70
N GLY A 188 3.57 6.12 -0.05
CA GLY A 188 4.88 6.56 0.44
C GLY A 188 4.85 7.54 1.62
N PHE A 189 4.07 8.61 1.54
CA PHE A 189 4.04 9.66 2.57
C PHE A 189 3.34 9.22 3.86
N THR A 190 2.45 8.22 3.82
CA THR A 190 1.98 7.51 5.03
C THR A 190 3.14 6.87 5.78
N LEU A 191 4.11 6.27 5.07
CA LEU A 191 5.28 5.65 5.69
C LEU A 191 6.22 6.73 6.26
N LEU A 192 6.42 7.82 5.53
CA LEU A 192 7.19 8.99 6.01
C LEU A 192 6.56 9.60 7.27
N GLN A 193 5.22 9.69 7.35
CA GLN A 193 4.50 10.12 8.55
C GLN A 193 4.74 9.17 9.74
N GLY A 194 4.71 7.85 9.48
CA GLY A 194 4.93 6.79 10.47
C GLY A 194 6.36 6.71 10.99
N VAL A 195 7.33 7.35 10.32
CA VAL A 195 8.74 7.43 10.75
C VAL A 195 9.08 8.81 11.31
N PHE A 196 8.78 9.88 10.57
CA PHE A 196 9.26 11.23 10.85
C PHE A 196 8.29 12.11 11.67
N GLY A 197 7.07 11.63 11.90
CA GLY A 197 6.04 12.35 12.65
C GLY A 197 5.23 13.30 11.77
N ASP A 198 4.72 14.38 12.35
CA ASP A 198 3.80 15.33 11.70
C ASP A 198 4.51 16.19 10.64
N LEU A 199 4.59 15.64 9.42
CA LEU A 199 5.00 16.32 8.20
C LEU A 199 3.80 17.00 7.50
N TRP A 200 2.57 16.50 7.70
CA TRP A 200 1.39 17.02 6.98
C TRP A 200 1.02 18.45 7.42
N SER A 201 1.24 18.82 8.68
CA SER A 201 1.07 20.20 9.14
C SER A 201 1.85 21.23 8.30
N TRP A 202 2.93 20.82 7.63
CA TRP A 202 3.74 21.62 6.72
C TRP A 202 3.24 21.55 5.27
N LEU A 203 3.01 20.34 4.77
CA LEU A 203 2.78 20.06 3.35
C LEU A 203 1.30 20.09 2.91
N ASN A 204 0.34 20.21 3.84
CA ASN A 204 -1.07 20.30 3.49
C ASN A 204 -1.34 21.50 2.54
N PRO A 205 -2.08 21.32 1.42
CA PRO A 205 -2.26 22.34 0.39
C PRO A 205 -3.34 23.39 0.73
N TRP A 206 -3.68 23.60 2.01
CA TRP A 206 -4.73 24.54 2.43
C TRP A 206 -4.24 25.66 3.36
N TYR A 207 -3.26 25.42 4.26
CA TYR A 207 -2.85 26.41 5.25
C TYR A 207 -2.34 27.72 4.62
N GLY A 208 -1.52 27.63 3.58
CA GLY A 208 -1.01 28.74 2.80
C GLY A 208 -2.12 29.56 2.12
N PRO A 209 -2.95 28.94 1.26
CA PRO A 209 -4.12 29.59 0.67
C PRO A 209 -5.06 30.22 1.71
N TRP A 210 -5.37 29.51 2.80
CA TRP A 210 -6.25 30.00 3.87
C TRP A 210 -5.67 31.24 4.55
N ARG A 211 -4.37 31.21 4.91
CA ARG A 211 -3.63 32.36 5.45
C ARG A 211 -3.73 33.59 4.53
N VAL A 212 -3.58 33.40 3.22
CA VAL A 212 -3.66 34.48 2.23
C VAL A 212 -5.08 35.01 2.11
N THR A 213 -6.09 34.14 1.98
CA THR A 213 -7.51 34.53 1.91
C THR A 213 -7.94 35.30 3.16
N VAL A 214 -7.60 34.81 4.35
CA VAL A 214 -7.95 35.47 5.62
C VAL A 214 -7.31 36.87 5.72
N HIS A 215 -6.04 37.00 5.32
CA HIS A 215 -5.34 38.29 5.35
C HIS A 215 -5.87 39.29 4.31
N VAL A 216 -6.07 38.86 3.06
CA VAL A 216 -6.49 39.73 1.95
C VAL A 216 -7.94 40.21 2.08
N PHE A 217 -8.85 39.33 2.52
CA PHE A 217 -10.27 39.68 2.67
C PHE A 217 -10.65 40.17 4.08
N GLY A 218 -9.66 40.41 4.96
CA GLY A 218 -9.89 40.92 6.31
C GLY A 218 -10.75 40.00 7.20
N LEU A 219 -10.76 38.69 6.91
CA LEU A 219 -11.50 37.72 7.71
C LEU A 219 -10.84 37.58 9.09
N ARG A 220 -11.64 37.28 10.12
CA ARG A 220 -11.11 37.16 11.49
C ARG A 220 -10.30 35.86 11.66
N ASP A 221 -9.06 35.99 12.14
CA ASP A 221 -8.15 34.88 12.47
C ASP A 221 -8.77 33.97 13.56
N ASP A 222 -8.54 32.65 13.45
CA ASP A 222 -9.15 31.61 14.29
C ASP A 222 -8.82 31.76 15.78
N LYS A 223 -7.68 32.36 16.11
CA LYS A 223 -7.05 32.33 17.44
C LYS A 223 -7.84 32.96 18.58
N ALA A 224 -8.88 33.75 18.30
CA ALA A 224 -9.57 34.58 19.28
C ALA A 224 -11.04 34.16 19.55
N HIS A 225 -11.53 33.07 18.96
CA HIS A 225 -12.97 32.75 18.93
C HIS A 225 -13.27 31.28 19.29
N PRO A 226 -14.44 30.99 19.88
CA PRO A 226 -14.85 29.62 20.22
C PRO A 226 -15.11 28.77 18.97
N SER A 227 -15.01 27.45 19.13
CA SER A 227 -15.14 26.45 18.07
C SER A 227 -16.43 26.61 17.26
N ARG A 228 -16.32 26.97 15.97
CA ARG A 228 -17.50 27.16 15.10
C ARG A 228 -18.11 25.84 14.62
N LEU A 229 -17.33 24.76 14.61
CA LEU A 229 -17.82 23.43 14.26
C LEU A 229 -18.61 22.82 15.44
N PRO A 230 -19.89 22.43 15.26
CA PRO A 230 -20.66 21.77 16.32
C PRO A 230 -19.97 20.53 16.88
N SER A 231 -19.93 20.41 18.22
CA SER A 231 -19.30 19.27 18.92
C SER A 231 -19.91 17.93 18.53
N LEU A 232 -21.22 17.89 18.25
CA LEU A 232 -21.97 16.71 17.82
C LEU A 232 -21.44 16.07 16.52
N LEU A 233 -20.76 16.83 15.66
CA LEU A 233 -20.16 16.28 14.43
C LEU A 233 -18.96 15.38 14.74
N GLY A 234 -18.22 15.62 15.82
CA GLY A 234 -17.03 14.84 16.17
C GLY A 234 -16.08 14.66 14.99
N PHE A 235 -15.86 13.40 14.58
CA PHE A 235 -15.08 13.00 13.40
C PHE A 235 -15.95 12.54 12.21
N TRP A 236 -17.28 12.70 12.27
CA TRP A 236 -18.19 12.22 11.21
C TRP A 236 -17.94 12.82 9.82
N PRO A 237 -17.59 14.11 9.64
CA PRO A 237 -17.26 14.62 8.31
C PRO A 237 -16.00 13.96 7.72
N ALA A 238 -15.00 13.69 8.57
CA ALA A 238 -13.80 12.96 8.16
C ALA A 238 -14.09 11.48 7.84
N PHE A 239 -14.99 10.83 8.60
CA PHE A 239 -15.48 9.48 8.29
C PHE A 239 -16.16 9.42 6.92
N VAL A 240 -17.04 10.38 6.61
CA VAL A 240 -17.72 10.45 5.31
C VAL A 240 -16.75 10.74 4.16
N LEU A 241 -15.80 11.65 4.35
CA LEU A 241 -14.77 11.93 3.33
C LEU A 241 -13.82 10.74 3.12
N PHE A 242 -13.42 10.04 4.18
CA PHE A 242 -12.60 8.83 4.05
C PHE A 242 -13.40 7.67 3.41
N PHE A 243 -14.68 7.51 3.73
CA PHE A 243 -15.54 6.54 3.04
C PHE A 243 -15.64 6.84 1.54
N ALA A 244 -15.82 8.11 1.16
CA ALA A 244 -15.86 8.51 -0.24
C ALA A 244 -14.50 8.30 -0.95
N PHE A 245 -13.38 8.56 -0.26
CA PHE A 245 -12.03 8.28 -0.76
C PHE A 245 -11.81 6.78 -0.98
N ALA A 246 -12.09 5.94 0.03
CA ALA A 246 -11.97 4.49 -0.07
C ALA A 246 -12.95 3.89 -1.11
N TRP A 247 -14.15 4.45 -1.26
CA TRP A 247 -15.06 4.04 -2.34
C TRP A 247 -14.47 4.40 -3.71
N PHE A 248 -13.86 5.57 -3.87
CA PHE A 248 -13.23 5.95 -5.13
C PHE A 248 -12.04 5.03 -5.46
N GLU A 249 -11.07 4.88 -4.55
CA GLU A 249 -9.90 4.00 -4.70
C GLU A 249 -10.31 2.55 -5.06
N LEU A 250 -11.25 1.98 -4.30
CA LEU A 250 -11.53 0.54 -4.35
C LEU A 250 -12.65 0.15 -5.32
N ILE A 251 -13.61 1.04 -5.59
CA ILE A 251 -14.87 0.69 -6.26
C ILE A 251 -15.10 1.45 -7.58
N ASP A 252 -14.50 2.64 -7.78
CA ASP A 252 -14.66 3.37 -9.04
C ASP A 252 -14.18 2.54 -10.24
N PRO A 253 -14.83 2.58 -11.42
CA PRO A 253 -14.35 1.85 -12.59
C PRO A 253 -12.92 2.17 -13.04
N ALA A 254 -12.44 3.40 -12.80
CA ALA A 254 -11.12 3.87 -13.20
C ALA A 254 -10.59 4.96 -12.24
N PRO A 255 -10.16 4.61 -11.02
CA PRO A 255 -9.61 5.57 -10.05
C PRO A 255 -8.32 6.22 -10.53
N ASP A 256 -7.63 5.57 -11.46
CA ASP A 256 -6.34 6.00 -12.00
C ASP A 256 -6.45 6.86 -13.26
N ASP A 257 -7.64 7.01 -13.89
CA ASP A 257 -7.78 7.96 -15.01
C ASP A 257 -7.44 9.38 -14.51
N PRO A 258 -6.44 10.06 -15.09
CA PRO A 258 -5.96 11.32 -14.55
C PRO A 258 -7.05 12.41 -14.50
N SER A 259 -8.07 12.36 -15.35
CA SER A 259 -9.14 13.38 -15.37
C SER A 259 -10.24 13.12 -14.34
N ARG A 260 -10.61 11.85 -14.11
CA ARG A 260 -11.52 11.43 -13.03
C ARG A 260 -10.90 11.79 -11.69
N LEU A 261 -9.63 11.43 -11.52
CA LEU A 261 -8.86 11.73 -10.32
C LEU A 261 -8.66 13.25 -10.12
N ALA A 262 -8.35 14.01 -11.18
CA ALA A 262 -8.26 15.48 -11.09
C ALA A 262 -9.59 16.12 -10.71
N LEU A 263 -10.72 15.62 -11.23
CA LEU A 263 -12.04 16.11 -10.85
C LEU A 263 -12.34 15.82 -9.37
N ALA A 264 -12.09 14.59 -8.92
CA ALA A 264 -12.32 14.15 -7.54
C ALA A 264 -11.43 14.92 -6.54
N ALA A 265 -10.12 14.96 -6.77
CA ALA A 265 -9.16 15.67 -5.93
C ALA A 265 -9.44 17.18 -5.87
N ARG A 266 -9.83 17.81 -6.99
CA ARG A 266 -10.26 19.21 -7.03
C ARG A 266 -11.53 19.45 -6.22
N LEU A 267 -12.55 18.58 -6.34
CA LEU A 267 -13.77 18.68 -5.52
C LEU A 267 -13.44 18.55 -4.02
N TYR A 268 -12.65 17.55 -3.65
CA TYR A 268 -12.21 17.31 -2.28
C TYR A 268 -11.45 18.52 -1.69
N TRP A 269 -10.53 19.11 -2.46
CA TRP A 269 -9.81 20.31 -2.04
C TRP A 269 -10.76 21.50 -1.85
N LEU A 270 -11.67 21.74 -2.80
CA LEU A 270 -12.63 22.85 -2.75
C LEU A 270 -13.61 22.73 -1.58
N VAL A 271 -14.19 21.56 -1.35
CA VAL A 271 -15.11 21.29 -0.24
C VAL A 271 -14.40 21.49 1.10
N SER A 272 -13.19 20.93 1.24
CA SER A 272 -12.40 21.09 2.47
C SER A 272 -11.98 22.54 2.70
N PHE A 273 -11.59 23.26 1.64
CA PHE A 273 -11.20 24.68 1.74
C PHE A 273 -12.39 25.57 2.12
N GLY A 274 -13.55 25.37 1.49
CA GLY A 274 -14.79 26.08 1.86
C GLY A 274 -15.20 25.84 3.31
N ALA A 275 -15.06 24.60 3.79
CA ALA A 275 -15.31 24.26 5.19
C ALA A 275 -14.30 24.91 6.16
N MET A 276 -13.01 25.02 5.79
CA MET A 276 -12.01 25.77 6.55
C MET A 276 -12.27 27.28 6.60
N LEU A 277 -12.87 27.87 5.56
CA LEU A 277 -13.28 29.28 5.58
C LEU A 277 -14.54 29.52 6.44
N ALA A 278 -15.50 28.58 6.43
CA ALA A 278 -16.71 28.68 7.24
C ALA A 278 -16.46 28.40 8.74
N PHE A 279 -15.89 27.23 9.05
CA PHE A 279 -15.74 26.72 10.42
C PHE A 279 -14.38 27.04 11.07
N GLY A 280 -13.44 27.61 10.32
CA GLY A 280 -12.05 27.84 10.74
C GLY A 280 -11.12 26.69 10.31
N TYR A 281 -9.90 27.03 9.88
CA TYR A 281 -8.90 26.05 9.48
C TYR A 281 -8.53 25.14 10.64
N SER A 282 -8.29 25.73 11.81
CA SER A 282 -7.83 25.02 13.01
C SER A 282 -8.81 23.91 13.41
N ASP A 283 -10.11 24.17 13.25
CA ASP A 283 -11.19 23.28 13.65
C ASP A 283 -11.55 22.24 12.61
N TRP A 284 -11.57 22.60 11.34
CA TRP A 284 -11.80 21.63 10.26
C TRP A 284 -10.63 20.65 10.14
N SER A 285 -9.38 21.12 10.16
CA SER A 285 -8.20 20.25 10.07
C SER A 285 -8.03 19.27 11.25
N ARG A 286 -8.71 19.49 12.38
CA ARG A 286 -8.71 18.57 13.54
C ARG A 286 -9.85 17.54 13.54
N ARG A 287 -10.94 17.78 12.81
CA ARG A 287 -12.23 17.07 12.99
C ARG A 287 -12.95 16.69 11.68
N GLY A 288 -12.77 17.45 10.60
CA GLY A 288 -13.40 17.22 9.31
C GLY A 288 -12.46 16.78 8.19
N GLU A 289 -11.19 17.22 8.20
CA GLU A 289 -10.20 16.89 7.15
C GLU A 289 -9.60 15.49 7.40
N PHE A 290 -9.90 14.53 6.52
CA PHE A 290 -9.61 13.11 6.75
C PHE A 290 -8.11 12.75 6.65
N LEU A 291 -7.36 13.32 5.70
CA LEU A 291 -5.92 13.10 5.58
C LEU A 291 -5.21 13.70 6.81
N GLY A 292 -5.61 14.90 7.22
CA GLY A 292 -5.10 15.55 8.42
C GLY A 292 -5.28 14.71 9.68
N ILE A 293 -6.45 14.08 9.83
CA ILE A 293 -6.73 13.17 10.94
C ILE A 293 -5.95 11.86 10.82
N PHE A 294 -5.99 11.21 9.66
CA PHE A 294 -5.28 9.95 9.39
C PHE A 294 -3.77 10.08 9.63
N PHE A 295 -3.14 11.10 9.03
CA PHE A 295 -1.72 11.40 9.25
C PHE A 295 -1.43 11.80 10.70
N SER A 296 -2.30 12.54 11.39
CA SER A 296 -2.14 12.82 12.83
C SER A 296 -2.28 11.58 13.73
N MET A 297 -3.00 10.56 13.29
CA MET A 297 -3.11 9.28 13.99
C MET A 297 -1.84 8.43 13.76
N VAL A 298 -1.36 8.34 12.52
CA VAL A 298 -0.12 7.65 12.15
C VAL A 298 1.12 8.30 12.80
N ALA A 299 1.20 9.64 12.82
CA ALA A 299 2.31 10.40 13.42
C ALA A 299 2.50 10.18 14.93
N ARG A 300 1.53 9.58 15.64
CA ARG A 300 1.69 9.20 17.07
C ARG A 300 2.62 8.00 17.26
N PHE A 301 2.83 7.21 16.20
CA PHE A 301 3.68 6.02 16.19
C PHE A 301 5.12 6.33 15.76
N ALA A 302 5.39 7.54 15.27
CA ALA A 302 6.70 7.95 14.80
C ALA A 302 7.78 7.90 15.91
N PRO A 303 8.98 7.33 15.62
CA PRO A 303 10.17 7.53 16.43
C PRO A 303 10.56 9.01 16.53
N PHE A 304 10.56 9.76 15.42
CA PHE A 304 10.86 11.18 15.43
C PHE A 304 9.60 11.99 15.74
N GLN A 305 9.70 12.90 16.70
CA GLN A 305 8.55 13.61 17.26
C GLN A 305 8.87 15.10 17.42
N ARG A 306 8.21 15.94 16.64
CA ARG A 306 8.13 17.40 16.92
C ARG A 306 7.16 17.62 18.09
N ASP A 307 7.55 18.49 19.00
CA ASP A 307 6.76 18.97 20.14
C ASP A 307 7.25 20.38 20.51
N GLU A 308 6.35 21.38 20.53
CA GLU A 308 6.67 22.80 20.79
C GLU A 308 7.92 23.34 20.03
N GLY A 309 8.09 22.94 18.77
CA GLY A 309 9.24 23.33 17.93
C GLY A 309 10.54 22.57 18.19
N ARG A 310 10.59 21.71 19.22
CA ARG A 310 11.69 20.80 19.54
C ARG A 310 11.49 19.45 18.85
N LEU A 311 12.52 18.93 18.17
CA LEU A 311 12.55 17.57 17.66
C LEU A 311 13.14 16.63 18.72
N SER A 312 12.45 15.53 18.99
CA SER A 312 12.92 14.46 19.89
C SER A 312 12.88 13.10 19.17
N LEU A 313 13.82 12.22 19.50
CA LEU A 313 13.75 10.80 19.18
C LEU A 313 13.17 10.04 20.38
N CYS A 314 12.12 9.27 20.13
CA CYS A 314 11.31 8.53 21.09
C CYS A 314 11.11 7.07 20.62
N TRP A 315 10.54 6.22 21.47
CA TRP A 315 10.10 4.89 21.02
C TRP A 315 8.81 4.96 20.17
N PRO A 316 8.60 4.03 19.21
CA PRO A 316 7.53 4.14 18.23
C PRO A 316 6.15 3.97 18.87
N GLY A 317 5.42 5.07 19.10
CA GLY A 317 4.17 5.08 19.87
C GLY A 317 4.24 5.82 21.21
N ALA A 318 5.35 6.51 21.53
CA ALA A 318 5.49 7.22 22.82
C ALA A 318 4.39 8.27 23.09
N LYS A 319 3.82 8.90 22.04
CA LYS A 319 2.71 9.87 22.18
C LYS A 319 1.40 9.24 22.70
N LEU A 320 1.28 7.90 22.72
CA LEU A 320 0.08 7.19 23.17
C LEU A 320 -0.05 7.10 24.69
N LEU A 321 1.03 7.33 25.45
CA LEU A 321 0.96 7.48 26.91
C LEU A 321 0.03 8.63 27.31
N ALA A 322 0.02 9.70 26.49
CA ALA A 322 -0.84 10.86 26.61
C ALA A 322 -2.02 10.85 25.63
N ALA A 323 -2.33 9.71 24.98
CA ALA A 323 -3.53 9.61 24.16
C ALA A 323 -4.79 9.62 25.04
N GLU A 324 -5.76 10.43 24.67
CA GLU A 324 -7.10 10.46 25.24
C GLU A 324 -8.01 9.44 24.53
N PRO A 325 -9.10 8.99 25.18
CA PRO A 325 -10.13 8.19 24.51
C PRO A 325 -10.78 8.97 23.36
N LEU A 326 -10.82 8.38 22.17
CA LEU A 326 -11.56 8.94 21.04
C LEU A 326 -13.08 8.84 21.27
N PRO A 327 -13.88 9.82 20.80
CA PRO A 327 -15.33 9.69 20.75
C PRO A 327 -15.75 8.60 19.75
N PRO A 328 -17.01 8.12 19.78
CA PRO A 328 -17.48 7.04 18.90
C PRO A 328 -17.24 7.26 17.40
N SER A 329 -17.29 8.50 16.91
CA SER A 329 -16.96 8.82 15.51
C SER A 329 -15.46 8.70 15.18
N GLY A 330 -14.56 8.95 16.14
CA GLY A 330 -13.13 8.70 16.00
C GLY A 330 -12.78 7.21 16.07
N VAL A 331 -13.53 6.44 16.87
CA VAL A 331 -13.48 4.97 16.86
C VAL A 331 -13.93 4.43 15.50
N ALA A 332 -15.07 4.89 14.99
CA ALA A 332 -15.58 4.52 13.67
C ALA A 332 -14.62 4.87 12.53
N PHE A 333 -13.96 6.03 12.59
CA PHE A 333 -12.94 6.44 11.62
C PHE A 333 -11.75 5.45 11.54
N LEU A 334 -11.17 5.09 12.69
CA LEU A 334 -10.04 4.16 12.73
C LEU A 334 -10.43 2.73 12.30
N LEU A 335 -11.63 2.28 12.67
CA LEU A 335 -12.15 0.98 12.23
C LEU A 335 -12.44 0.97 10.74
N LEU A 336 -12.96 2.07 10.17
CA LEU A 336 -13.16 2.20 8.73
C LEU A 336 -11.81 2.12 8.00
N ALA A 337 -10.79 2.85 8.46
CA ALA A 337 -9.44 2.82 7.87
C ALA A 337 -8.77 1.44 7.90
N LEU A 338 -8.93 0.65 8.97
CA LEU A 338 -8.47 -0.74 8.97
C LEU A 338 -9.32 -1.63 8.05
N SER A 339 -10.64 -1.43 8.02
CA SER A 339 -11.56 -2.26 7.22
C SER A 339 -11.45 -2.02 5.71
N SER A 340 -11.11 -0.82 5.25
CA SER A 340 -10.99 -0.51 3.82
C SER A 340 -9.75 -1.13 3.21
N VAL A 341 -8.57 -0.98 3.84
CA VAL A 341 -7.31 -1.59 3.35
C VAL A 341 -7.38 -3.12 3.40
N SER A 342 -8.12 -3.67 4.37
CA SER A 342 -8.37 -5.11 4.48
C SER A 342 -9.45 -5.61 3.52
N PHE A 343 -10.41 -4.77 3.15
CA PHE A 343 -11.35 -5.06 2.08
C PHE A 343 -10.69 -5.03 0.71
N ASP A 344 -9.77 -4.09 0.46
CA ASP A 344 -8.98 -4.06 -0.78
C ASP A 344 -8.29 -5.42 -1.02
N GLY A 345 -7.49 -5.86 -0.04
CA GLY A 345 -6.79 -7.15 -0.11
C GLY A 345 -7.75 -8.32 -0.29
N LEU A 346 -8.88 -8.34 0.44
CA LEU A 346 -9.90 -9.39 0.34
C LEU A 346 -10.60 -9.40 -1.03
N SER A 347 -10.95 -8.23 -1.56
CA SER A 347 -11.78 -8.05 -2.77
C SER A 347 -11.12 -8.62 -4.02
N LYS A 348 -9.79 -8.60 -4.06
CA LYS A 348 -8.94 -9.14 -5.14
C LYS A 348 -8.81 -10.66 -5.07
N THR A 349 -9.17 -11.31 -3.96
CA THR A 349 -8.94 -12.76 -3.76
C THR A 349 -9.87 -13.63 -4.59
N PHE A 350 -9.35 -14.79 -5.02
CA PHE A 350 -10.17 -15.85 -5.64
C PHE A 350 -11.33 -16.30 -4.74
N PHE A 351 -11.14 -16.25 -3.42
CA PHE A 351 -12.17 -16.56 -2.42
C PHE A 351 -13.35 -15.58 -2.48
N TRP A 352 -13.09 -14.27 -2.45
CA TRP A 352 -14.14 -13.25 -2.48
C TRP A 352 -14.90 -13.24 -3.82
N LEU A 353 -14.16 -13.35 -4.93
CA LEU A 353 -14.76 -13.41 -6.27
C LEU A 353 -15.61 -14.68 -6.43
N GLY A 354 -15.10 -15.85 -6.04
CA GLY A 354 -15.85 -17.10 -6.07
C GLY A 354 -17.10 -17.10 -5.18
N LEU A 355 -17.01 -16.53 -3.97
CA LEU A 355 -18.16 -16.31 -3.08
C LEU A 355 -19.22 -15.38 -3.70
N SER A 356 -18.79 -14.46 -4.55
CA SER A 356 -19.64 -13.52 -5.29
C SER A 356 -20.16 -14.09 -6.63
N GLY A 357 -19.87 -15.36 -6.95
CA GLY A 357 -20.23 -15.99 -8.22
C GLY A 357 -19.42 -15.54 -9.44
N VAL A 358 -18.30 -14.85 -9.23
CA VAL A 358 -17.43 -14.29 -10.27
C VAL A 358 -16.26 -15.24 -10.52
N ASN A 359 -16.06 -15.67 -11.78
CA ASN A 359 -14.87 -16.43 -12.17
C ASN A 359 -13.62 -15.54 -12.05
N PRO A 360 -12.63 -15.85 -11.19
CA PRO A 360 -11.43 -15.03 -11.04
C PRO A 360 -10.55 -14.98 -12.30
N LEU A 361 -10.68 -15.96 -13.21
CA LEU A 361 -9.94 -16.05 -14.46
C LEU A 361 -10.62 -15.31 -15.63
N GLU A 362 -11.88 -14.90 -15.46
CA GLU A 362 -12.69 -14.18 -16.46
C GLU A 362 -13.26 -12.89 -15.82
N PHE A 363 -12.37 -12.07 -15.27
CA PHE A 363 -12.72 -10.90 -14.47
C PHE A 363 -13.60 -9.90 -15.27
N PRO A 364 -14.86 -9.64 -14.87
CA PRO A 364 -15.85 -8.93 -15.68
C PRO A 364 -15.67 -7.40 -15.71
N GLY A 365 -14.53 -6.89 -15.23
CA GLY A 365 -14.24 -5.47 -15.09
C GLY A 365 -14.86 -4.82 -13.85
N ARG A 366 -14.22 -3.77 -13.34
CA ARG A 366 -14.63 -3.07 -12.10
C ARG A 366 -16.08 -2.58 -12.13
N THR A 367 -16.58 -2.15 -13.29
CA THR A 367 -17.98 -1.71 -13.49
C THR A 367 -19.02 -2.77 -13.10
N ALA A 368 -18.79 -4.04 -13.42
CA ALA A 368 -19.69 -5.13 -13.04
C ALA A 368 -19.67 -5.40 -11.52
N LEU A 369 -18.57 -5.06 -10.85
CA LEU A 369 -18.35 -5.32 -9.43
C LEU A 369 -18.77 -4.16 -8.51
N ILE A 370 -19.22 -3.00 -9.03
CA ILE A 370 -19.57 -1.83 -8.21
C ILE A 370 -20.52 -2.18 -7.05
N GLY A 371 -21.56 -2.98 -7.32
CA GLY A 371 -22.54 -3.38 -6.29
C GLY A 371 -21.93 -4.30 -5.23
N ILE A 372 -21.24 -5.36 -5.66
CA ILE A 372 -20.54 -6.33 -4.80
C ILE A 372 -19.48 -5.63 -3.95
N GLY A 373 -18.71 -4.74 -4.56
CA GLY A 373 -17.65 -3.97 -3.93
C GLY A 373 -18.18 -2.95 -2.91
N SER A 374 -19.21 -2.19 -3.27
CA SER A 374 -19.85 -1.24 -2.34
C SER A 374 -20.44 -1.95 -1.13
N PHE A 375 -21.09 -3.10 -1.35
CA PHE A 375 -21.60 -3.94 -0.27
C PHE A 375 -20.47 -4.51 0.59
N GLY A 376 -19.40 -5.02 -0.03
CA GLY A 376 -18.23 -5.57 0.65
C GLY A 376 -17.52 -4.55 1.55
N LEU A 377 -17.29 -3.34 1.07
CA LEU A 377 -16.67 -2.24 1.83
C LEU A 377 -17.50 -1.84 3.08
N VAL A 378 -18.83 -1.83 2.97
CA VAL A 378 -19.71 -1.58 4.13
C VAL A 378 -19.75 -2.80 5.06
N LEU A 379 -19.79 -4.01 4.51
CA LEU A 379 -19.85 -5.25 5.27
C LEU A 379 -18.59 -5.47 6.11
N THR A 380 -17.39 -5.28 5.56
CA THR A 380 -16.14 -5.42 6.32
C THR A 380 -16.02 -4.39 7.43
N PHE A 381 -16.45 -3.14 7.20
CA PHE A 381 -16.54 -2.12 8.25
C PHE A 381 -17.47 -2.55 9.38
N VAL A 382 -18.70 -2.98 9.05
CA VAL A 382 -19.69 -3.41 10.04
C VAL A 382 -19.21 -4.64 10.81
N LEU A 383 -18.67 -5.66 10.14
CA LEU A 383 -18.13 -6.85 10.78
C LEU A 383 -16.95 -6.53 11.71
N LEU A 384 -15.99 -5.71 11.26
CA LEU A 384 -14.85 -5.31 12.09
C LEU A 384 -15.31 -4.49 13.31
N ALA A 385 -16.26 -3.57 13.14
CA ALA A 385 -16.80 -2.78 14.23
C ALA A 385 -17.56 -3.63 15.25
N LEU A 386 -18.38 -4.59 14.81
CA LEU A 386 -19.06 -5.55 15.67
C LEU A 386 -18.06 -6.44 16.44
N VAL A 387 -17.04 -6.99 15.78
CA VAL A 387 -16.07 -7.87 16.43
C VAL A 387 -15.15 -7.09 17.39
N PHE A 388 -14.73 -5.88 17.04
CA PHE A 388 -13.96 -5.01 17.94
C PHE A 388 -14.79 -4.60 19.18
N THR A 389 -16.03 -4.13 19.00
CA THR A 389 -16.88 -3.73 20.12
C THR A 389 -17.24 -4.92 21.01
N LEU A 390 -17.48 -6.10 20.44
CA LEU A 390 -17.65 -7.34 21.19
C LEU A 390 -16.39 -7.72 21.98
N ALA A 391 -15.20 -7.63 21.38
CA ALA A 391 -13.94 -7.92 22.07
C ALA A 391 -13.71 -6.97 23.25
N VAL A 392 -13.94 -5.66 23.10
CA VAL A 392 -13.86 -4.69 24.19
C VAL A 392 -14.92 -4.96 25.27
N PHE A 393 -16.15 -5.29 24.89
CA PHE A 393 -17.23 -5.60 25.83
C PHE A 393 -16.91 -6.86 26.66
N LEU A 394 -16.48 -7.95 26.01
CA LEU A 394 -16.06 -9.17 26.67
C LEU A 394 -14.85 -8.92 27.57
N GLY A 395 -13.89 -8.10 27.14
CA GLY A 395 -12.75 -7.68 27.95
C GLY A 395 -13.17 -6.99 29.25
N GLN A 396 -14.04 -5.99 29.17
CA GLN A 396 -14.56 -5.31 30.38
C GLN A 396 -15.37 -6.26 31.28
N ARG A 397 -16.13 -7.19 30.70
CA ARG A 397 -16.84 -8.25 31.46
C ARG A 397 -15.88 -9.20 32.19
N LEU A 398 -14.77 -9.60 31.58
CA LEU A 398 -13.75 -10.46 32.18
C LEU A 398 -12.91 -9.73 33.24
N ALA A 399 -12.70 -8.42 33.10
CA ALA A 399 -11.96 -7.60 34.05
C ALA A 399 -12.75 -7.32 35.35
N GLY A 400 -14.09 -7.33 35.28
CA GLY A 400 -14.98 -7.11 36.43
C GLY A 400 -15.05 -5.67 36.94
N ASP A 401 -14.50 -4.70 36.19
CA ASP A 401 -14.50 -3.27 36.55
C ASP A 401 -15.54 -2.46 35.76
N ALA A 402 -16.18 -1.52 36.44
CA ALA A 402 -17.19 -0.64 35.87
C ALA A 402 -16.61 0.59 35.14
N GLN A 403 -15.64 0.39 34.22
CA GLN A 403 -15.23 1.48 33.32
C GLN A 403 -16.31 1.72 32.26
N PRO A 404 -16.61 2.99 31.88
CA PRO A 404 -17.54 3.28 30.79
C PRO A 404 -17.07 2.64 29.48
N PHE A 405 -17.96 1.93 28.79
CA PHE A 405 -17.64 1.21 27.55
C PHE A 405 -17.04 2.12 26.47
N GLU A 406 -17.59 3.33 26.29
CA GLU A 406 -17.08 4.33 25.34
C GLU A 406 -15.64 4.75 25.64
N LYS A 407 -15.29 4.91 26.93
CA LYS A 407 -13.93 5.22 27.38
C LYS A 407 -12.97 4.06 27.11
N ALA A 408 -13.42 2.82 27.30
CA ALA A 408 -12.63 1.64 27.00
C ALA A 408 -12.41 1.47 25.48
N ALA A 409 -13.47 1.53 24.67
CA ALA A 409 -13.38 1.42 23.21
C ALA A 409 -12.59 2.59 22.59
N GLY A 410 -12.88 3.81 23.02
CA GLY A 410 -12.21 5.04 22.60
C GLY A 410 -10.71 5.07 22.90
N LEU A 411 -10.28 4.40 23.97
CA LEU A 411 -8.85 4.25 24.26
C LEU A 411 -8.24 3.06 23.53
N LEU A 412 -8.87 1.89 23.57
CA LEU A 412 -8.31 0.64 23.02
C LEU A 412 -8.23 0.64 21.48
N VAL A 413 -9.05 1.42 20.77
CA VAL A 413 -8.96 1.55 19.30
C VAL A 413 -7.58 2.06 18.83
N TRP A 414 -6.85 2.81 19.66
CA TRP A 414 -5.48 3.23 19.34
C TRP A 414 -4.51 2.06 19.12
N SER A 415 -4.80 0.88 19.69
CA SER A 415 -4.00 -0.34 19.48
C SER A 415 -4.18 -0.99 18.10
N ILE A 416 -5.17 -0.55 17.32
CA ILE A 416 -5.39 -1.02 15.93
C ILE A 416 -4.46 -0.33 14.92
N VAL A 417 -4.01 0.91 15.20
CA VAL A 417 -3.24 1.70 14.22
C VAL A 417 -1.92 1.04 13.80
N PRO A 418 -1.14 0.34 14.66
CA PRO A 418 0.01 -0.46 14.23
C PRO A 418 -0.32 -1.57 13.23
N ILE A 419 -1.51 -2.17 13.34
CA ILE A 419 -1.97 -3.23 12.43
C ILE A 419 -2.27 -2.63 11.06
N ALA A 420 -3.02 -1.53 11.03
CA ALA A 420 -3.33 -0.80 9.80
C ALA A 420 -2.04 -0.31 9.12
N LEU A 421 -1.12 0.33 9.86
CA LEU A 421 0.14 0.84 9.32
C LEU A 421 1.05 -0.29 8.80
N ALA A 422 1.15 -1.42 9.51
CA ALA A 422 1.96 -2.55 9.07
C ALA A 422 1.38 -3.26 7.84
N TYR A 423 0.05 -3.42 7.77
CA TYR A 423 -0.59 -3.92 6.56
C TYR A 423 -0.42 -2.95 5.38
N HIS A 424 -0.52 -1.63 5.62
CA HIS A 424 -0.27 -0.59 4.61
C HIS A 424 1.16 -0.64 4.07
N ILE A 425 2.16 -0.73 4.94
CA ILE A 425 3.57 -0.92 4.53
C ILE A 425 3.72 -2.19 3.70
N ALA A 426 3.18 -3.32 4.16
CA ALA A 426 3.33 -4.59 3.47
C ALA A 426 2.63 -4.59 2.09
N HIS A 427 1.41 -4.06 2.01
CA HIS A 427 0.59 -4.03 0.80
C HIS A 427 1.22 -3.13 -0.28
N TYR A 428 1.48 -1.86 0.03
CA TYR A 428 1.93 -0.89 -0.97
C TYR A 428 3.44 -0.92 -1.24
N LEU A 429 4.21 -1.86 -0.66
CA LEU A 429 5.66 -1.97 -0.87
C LEU A 429 6.04 -2.20 -2.35
N THR A 430 5.32 -3.07 -3.06
CA THR A 430 5.58 -3.34 -4.48
C THR A 430 5.25 -2.13 -5.35
N VAL A 431 4.09 -1.51 -5.10
CA VAL A 431 3.62 -0.26 -5.73
C VAL A 431 4.67 0.85 -5.55
N LEU A 432 5.20 1.03 -4.33
CA LEU A 432 6.22 2.04 -4.06
C LEU A 432 7.58 1.76 -4.76
N LEU A 433 7.94 0.49 -4.96
CA LEU A 433 9.18 0.08 -5.63
C LEU A 433 9.11 0.17 -7.16
N VAL A 434 7.93 0.01 -7.77
CA VAL A 434 7.75 0.07 -9.24
C VAL A 434 7.22 1.45 -9.65
N ASP A 435 6.08 1.87 -9.12
CA ASP A 435 5.41 3.11 -9.51
C ASP A 435 6.13 4.34 -8.95
N GLY A 436 6.96 4.17 -7.92
CA GLY A 436 7.91 5.18 -7.49
C GLY A 436 8.97 5.51 -8.55
N GLN A 437 9.27 4.56 -9.46
CA GLN A 437 10.13 4.82 -10.63
C GLN A 437 9.35 5.56 -11.72
N TYR A 438 8.11 5.13 -12.03
CA TYR A 438 7.22 5.85 -12.96
C TYR A 438 6.99 7.30 -12.51
N ALA A 439 6.82 7.57 -11.21
CA ALA A 439 6.69 8.92 -10.69
C ALA A 439 7.90 9.82 -11.02
N LEU A 440 9.11 9.28 -10.92
CA LEU A 440 10.34 10.01 -11.29
C LEU A 440 10.44 10.27 -12.81
N VAL A 441 9.85 9.42 -13.65
CA VAL A 441 9.76 9.63 -15.11
C VAL A 441 8.70 10.71 -15.42
N ALA A 442 7.49 10.54 -14.90
CA ALA A 442 6.34 11.43 -15.13
C ALA A 442 6.57 12.87 -14.62
N PHE A 443 7.44 13.09 -13.65
CA PHE A 443 7.87 14.46 -13.26
C PHE A 443 8.71 15.17 -14.33
N SER A 444 9.41 14.46 -15.22
CA SER A 444 10.20 15.09 -16.30
C SER A 444 9.34 15.52 -17.50
N ASP A 445 8.23 14.83 -17.77
CA ASP A 445 7.24 15.23 -18.78
C ASP A 445 5.80 15.27 -18.23
N PRO A 446 5.49 16.21 -17.31
CA PRO A 446 4.21 16.23 -16.60
C PRO A 446 3.01 16.59 -17.49
N SER A 447 3.22 16.88 -18.77
CA SER A 447 2.16 17.19 -19.75
C SER A 447 2.13 16.23 -20.94
N GLY A 448 3.08 15.29 -21.07
CA GLY A 448 3.18 14.40 -22.24
C GLY A 448 3.56 15.15 -23.53
N LEU A 449 4.40 16.17 -23.44
CA LEU A 449 4.80 17.05 -24.54
C LEU A 449 6.24 16.80 -25.04
N GLY A 450 6.87 15.71 -24.59
CA GLY A 450 8.29 15.41 -24.88
C GLY A 450 9.25 16.29 -24.08
N TRP A 451 8.84 16.76 -22.91
CA TRP A 451 9.73 17.51 -22.00
C TRP A 451 10.69 16.56 -21.26
N ASN A 452 11.79 17.10 -20.74
CA ASN A 452 12.71 16.33 -19.91
C ASN A 452 13.26 17.20 -18.76
N LEU A 453 12.36 17.72 -17.91
CA LEU A 453 12.64 18.76 -16.92
C LEU A 453 13.74 18.40 -15.91
N PHE A 454 13.92 17.11 -15.60
CA PHE A 454 14.89 16.62 -14.62
C PHE A 454 15.88 15.59 -15.19
N GLY A 455 15.90 15.38 -16.51
CA GLY A 455 16.77 14.39 -17.17
C GLY A 455 16.32 12.94 -16.98
N THR A 456 15.08 12.69 -16.55
CA THR A 456 14.55 11.36 -16.22
C THR A 456 13.49 10.81 -17.18
N ALA A 457 13.07 11.56 -18.20
CA ALA A 457 12.00 11.15 -19.12
C ALA A 457 12.30 9.82 -19.85
N ASP A 458 13.55 9.62 -20.27
CA ASP A 458 13.99 8.42 -21.02
C ASP A 458 14.39 7.24 -20.12
N ARG A 459 14.15 7.31 -18.80
CA ARG A 459 14.56 6.26 -17.85
C ARG A 459 13.64 5.05 -17.93
N LEU A 460 14.19 3.91 -18.30
CA LEU A 460 13.51 2.61 -18.24
C LEU A 460 13.15 2.25 -16.78
N VAL A 461 11.93 1.74 -16.57
CA VAL A 461 11.45 1.28 -15.26
C VAL A 461 11.81 -0.18 -15.04
N GLU A 462 12.52 -0.46 -13.95
CA GLU A 462 13.00 -1.78 -13.58
C GLU A 462 11.93 -2.55 -12.77
N ALA A 463 10.80 -2.89 -13.41
CA ALA A 463 9.76 -3.74 -12.80
C ALA A 463 10.29 -5.11 -12.32
N GLY A 464 11.43 -5.55 -12.86
CA GLY A 464 12.17 -6.74 -12.41
C GLY A 464 12.53 -6.73 -10.92
N ILE A 465 12.57 -5.56 -10.26
CA ILE A 465 12.89 -5.44 -8.82
C ILE A 465 11.91 -6.19 -7.90
N VAL A 466 10.66 -6.38 -8.32
CA VAL A 466 9.64 -7.17 -7.59
C VAL A 466 9.44 -8.58 -8.16
N ALA A 467 10.08 -8.91 -9.28
CA ALA A 467 9.83 -10.12 -10.05
C ALA A 467 10.88 -11.23 -9.83
N GLY A 468 10.46 -12.49 -9.97
CA GLY A 468 11.33 -13.67 -9.86
C GLY A 468 11.58 -14.17 -8.43
N ALA A 469 12.19 -15.35 -8.33
CA ALA A 469 12.27 -16.13 -7.09
C ALA A 469 12.94 -15.40 -5.90
N GLY A 470 14.10 -14.76 -6.13
CA GLY A 470 14.84 -14.07 -5.08
C GLY A 470 14.09 -12.84 -4.55
N SER A 471 13.56 -12.03 -5.46
CA SER A 471 12.74 -10.86 -5.13
C SER A 471 11.47 -11.25 -4.37
N ALA A 472 10.76 -12.29 -4.83
CA ALA A 472 9.57 -12.81 -4.15
C ALA A 472 9.87 -13.33 -2.74
N TRP A 473 11.02 -14.00 -2.53
CA TRP A 473 11.42 -14.47 -1.19
C TRP A 473 11.71 -13.31 -0.23
N TRP A 474 12.47 -12.29 -0.68
CA TRP A 474 12.78 -11.11 0.12
C TRP A 474 11.53 -10.28 0.42
N LEU A 475 10.70 -10.05 -0.59
CA LEU A 475 9.43 -9.33 -0.47
C LEU A 475 8.52 -10.02 0.55
N TRP A 476 8.32 -11.33 0.43
CA TRP A 476 7.51 -12.12 1.38
C TRP A 476 8.02 -12.00 2.82
N ASN A 477 9.33 -12.18 3.04
CA ASN A 477 9.91 -12.13 4.38
C ASN A 477 9.81 -10.73 5.00
N LEU A 478 10.00 -9.67 4.20
CA LEU A 478 9.86 -8.30 4.65
C LEU A 478 8.40 -7.94 4.97
N GLN A 479 7.45 -8.29 4.08
CA GLN A 479 6.02 -8.09 4.28
C GLN A 479 5.50 -8.84 5.53
N ALA A 480 5.82 -10.13 5.65
CA ALA A 480 5.42 -10.94 6.80
C ALA A 480 6.07 -10.45 8.10
N GLY A 481 7.36 -10.11 8.08
CA GLY A 481 8.07 -9.55 9.23
C GLY A 481 7.50 -8.22 9.70
N VAL A 482 7.12 -7.33 8.77
CA VAL A 482 6.43 -6.07 9.06
C VAL A 482 5.04 -6.31 9.66
N ILE A 483 4.23 -7.19 9.09
CA ILE A 483 2.90 -7.53 9.62
C ILE A 483 3.01 -8.08 11.06
N ILE A 484 3.93 -9.01 11.31
CA ILE A 484 4.14 -9.59 12.64
C ILE A 484 4.64 -8.52 13.63
N GLY A 485 5.62 -7.70 13.23
CA GLY A 485 6.11 -6.59 14.05
C GLY A 485 5.03 -5.55 14.39
N GLY A 486 4.15 -5.25 13.44
CA GLY A 486 2.98 -4.39 13.64
C GLY A 486 1.99 -4.95 14.66
N HIS A 487 1.71 -6.25 14.62
CA HIS A 487 0.85 -6.91 15.61
C HIS A 487 1.51 -7.02 16.99
N VAL A 488 2.82 -7.24 17.07
CA VAL A 488 3.55 -7.18 18.35
C VAL A 488 3.49 -5.76 18.94
N LEU A 489 3.63 -4.71 18.11
CA LEU A 489 3.43 -3.32 18.54
C LEU A 489 1.98 -3.03 18.93
N ALA A 490 1.00 -3.62 18.23
CA ALA A 490 -0.42 -3.53 18.59
C ALA A 490 -0.69 -4.10 19.99
N VAL A 491 -0.14 -5.28 20.30
CA VAL A 491 -0.25 -5.90 21.62
C VAL A 491 0.48 -5.08 22.70
N LEU A 492 1.68 -4.56 22.42
CA LEU A 492 2.40 -3.64 23.32
C LEU A 492 1.55 -2.40 23.67
N VAL A 493 0.91 -1.79 22.67
CA VAL A 493 0.07 -0.60 22.83
C VAL A 493 -1.24 -0.96 23.55
N ALA A 494 -1.92 -2.05 23.18
CA ALA A 494 -3.10 -2.54 23.91
C ALA A 494 -2.79 -2.80 25.39
N HIS A 495 -1.61 -3.37 25.68
CA HIS A 495 -1.19 -3.65 27.04
C HIS A 495 -1.04 -2.37 27.87
N GLY A 496 -0.26 -1.40 27.37
CA GLY A 496 -0.09 -0.11 28.04
C GLY A 496 -1.39 0.68 28.19
N LEU A 497 -2.31 0.59 27.23
CA LEU A 497 -3.57 1.34 27.26
C LEU A 497 -4.59 0.74 28.23
N ALA A 498 -4.78 -0.58 28.29
CA ALA A 498 -5.67 -1.17 29.30
C ALA A 498 -5.08 -1.14 30.72
N ALA A 499 -3.76 -1.05 30.88
CA ALA A 499 -3.13 -0.69 32.17
C ALA A 499 -3.44 0.75 32.64
N ARG A 500 -3.91 1.64 31.74
CA ARG A 500 -4.49 2.95 32.10
C ARG A 500 -6.01 2.89 32.41
N LEU A 501 -6.67 1.76 32.12
CA LEU A 501 -8.09 1.51 32.43
C LEU A 501 -8.28 0.73 33.74
N HIS A 502 -7.38 -0.22 34.04
CA HIS A 502 -7.47 -1.10 35.20
C HIS A 502 -6.22 -0.97 36.07
N SER A 503 -6.41 -0.67 37.36
CA SER A 503 -5.32 -0.48 38.33
C SER A 503 -4.60 -1.78 38.74
N GLN A 504 -5.24 -2.93 38.55
CA GLN A 504 -4.67 -4.25 38.79
C GLN A 504 -4.18 -4.87 37.48
N ALA A 505 -2.91 -5.28 37.42
CA ALA A 505 -2.30 -5.86 36.22
C ALA A 505 -3.02 -7.13 35.73
N SER A 506 -3.54 -7.96 36.65
CA SER A 506 -4.36 -9.13 36.32
C SER A 506 -5.65 -8.75 35.59
N ARG A 507 -6.36 -7.72 36.04
CA ARG A 507 -7.57 -7.20 35.38
C ARG A 507 -7.24 -6.56 34.04
N ALA A 508 -6.12 -5.84 33.93
CA ALA A 508 -5.65 -5.30 32.66
C ALA A 508 -5.40 -6.44 31.64
N ALA A 509 -4.69 -7.49 32.01
CA ALA A 509 -4.46 -8.66 31.14
C ALA A 509 -5.77 -9.39 30.76
N LEU A 510 -6.68 -9.61 31.71
CA LEU A 510 -7.99 -10.20 31.43
C LEU A 510 -8.84 -9.31 30.49
N SER A 511 -8.76 -7.98 30.63
CA SER A 511 -9.45 -7.04 29.74
C SER A 511 -8.94 -7.07 28.30
N GLN A 512 -7.67 -7.44 28.11
CA GLN A 512 -7.00 -7.46 26.82
C GLN A 512 -7.21 -8.78 26.07
N LEU A 513 -7.43 -9.90 26.78
CA LEU A 513 -7.46 -11.24 26.21
C LEU A 513 -8.35 -11.38 24.95
N PRO A 514 -9.62 -10.91 24.91
CA PRO A 514 -10.44 -11.00 23.70
C PRO A 514 -9.95 -10.10 22.55
N LEU A 515 -9.35 -8.95 22.87
CA LEU A 515 -8.74 -8.06 21.89
C LEU A 515 -7.44 -8.65 21.32
N THR A 516 -6.65 -9.33 22.14
CA THR A 516 -5.47 -10.10 21.69
C THR A 516 -5.87 -11.26 20.78
N LEU A 517 -6.95 -11.99 21.09
CA LEU A 517 -7.48 -13.03 20.20
C LEU A 517 -7.90 -12.46 18.84
N LEU A 518 -8.54 -11.28 18.83
CA LEU A 518 -8.81 -10.54 17.59
C LEU A 518 -7.51 -10.18 16.85
N MET A 519 -6.47 -9.71 17.53
CA MET A 519 -5.17 -9.42 16.91
C MET A 519 -4.47 -10.66 16.33
N ILE A 520 -4.56 -11.82 16.99
CA ILE A 520 -4.02 -13.08 16.48
C ILE A 520 -4.80 -13.52 15.24
N ALA A 521 -6.14 -13.45 15.27
CA ALA A 521 -6.98 -13.70 14.10
C ALA A 521 -6.66 -12.74 12.94
N TYR A 522 -6.38 -11.46 13.23
CA TYR A 522 -5.96 -10.47 12.24
C TYR A 522 -4.56 -10.73 11.67
N THR A 523 -3.65 -11.29 12.49
CA THR A 523 -2.32 -11.72 12.03
C THR A 523 -2.45 -12.87 11.03
N ILE A 524 -3.28 -13.86 11.35
CA ILE A 524 -3.59 -15.00 10.48
C ILE A 524 -4.24 -14.53 9.19
N PHE A 525 -5.24 -13.66 9.28
CA PHE A 525 -5.97 -13.10 8.14
C PHE A 525 -5.06 -12.25 7.24
N GLY A 526 -4.24 -11.36 7.79
CA GLY A 526 -3.32 -10.52 7.02
C GLY A 526 -2.22 -11.32 6.30
N LEU A 527 -1.66 -12.35 6.95
CA LEU A 527 -0.70 -13.26 6.32
C LEU A 527 -1.36 -14.19 5.29
N TRP A 528 -2.62 -14.56 5.49
CA TRP A 528 -3.42 -15.30 4.50
C TRP A 528 -3.74 -14.43 3.27
N LEU A 529 -4.08 -13.15 3.45
CA LEU A 529 -4.30 -12.21 2.33
C LEU A 529 -3.06 -12.02 1.45
N LEU A 530 -1.84 -12.09 2.02
CA LEU A 530 -0.60 -12.11 1.22
C LEU A 530 -0.35 -13.47 0.53
N ALA A 531 -0.76 -14.57 1.15
CA ALA A 531 -0.51 -15.93 0.66
C ALA A 531 -1.48 -16.38 -0.47
N THR A 532 -2.68 -15.82 -0.49
CA THR A 532 -3.81 -16.37 -1.25
C THR A 532 -3.84 -15.88 -2.71
N PRO A 533 -4.30 -16.70 -3.67
CA PRO A 533 -4.45 -16.27 -5.07
C PRO A 533 -5.35 -15.04 -5.21
N THR A 534 -4.87 -14.08 -6.00
CA THR A 534 -5.55 -12.83 -6.35
C THR A 534 -5.74 -12.73 -7.85
N ALA A 535 -6.85 -12.14 -8.30
CA ALA A 535 -7.08 -11.76 -9.69
C ALA A 535 -6.59 -10.32 -9.93
N GLY A 536 -6.01 -10.08 -11.12
CA GLY A 536 -5.18 -8.91 -11.40
C GLY A 536 -3.72 -9.24 -11.11
#